data_AF-A0A1Q7I1R6-F1
#
_entry.id   AF-A0A1Q7I1R6-F1
#
_cell.length_a   1.000
_cell.length_b   1.000
_cell.length_c   1.000
_cell.angle_alpha   90.00
_cell.angle_beta   90.00
_cell.angle_gamma   90.00
#
_symmetry.space_group_name_H-M   'P 1'
#
loop_
_entity.id
_entity.type
_entity.pdbx_description
1 polymer ?
#
loop_
_entity_poly.entity_id
_entity_poly.type
_entity_poly.pdbx_seq_one_letter_code
_entity_poly.pdbx_strand_id
1 'polypeptide(L)'
;MMKWLEYGRAASLCERHDCDEDHHGSGQAELTYLHFRHMVEQAEAEAVVLAVGCVSKAMGRDWRAALTWLERRHASDFKPQERLELTGSEGGPVQVSDAREKLQAEVDGIAKRLLD
;
A
#
# COMPACT_ATOMS: atom_id res chain seq x y z
N MET A 1 -15.99 -6.81 -5.44
CA MET A 1 -14.77 -7.56 -5.04
C MET A 1 -14.14 -8.10 -6.32
N MET A 2 -12.91 -7.71 -6.64
CA MET A 2 -12.32 -7.92 -7.97
C MET A 2 -11.90 -9.38 -8.17
N LYS A 3 -12.65 -10.11 -9.00
CA LYS A 3 -12.45 -11.54 -9.35
C LYS A 3 -11.03 -11.88 -9.80
N TRP A 4 -10.29 -10.92 -10.35
CA TRP A 4 -8.90 -11.09 -10.81
C TRP A 4 -7.88 -11.27 -9.68
N LEU A 5 -8.11 -10.66 -8.50
CA LEU A 5 -7.25 -10.84 -7.32
C LEU A 5 -7.41 -12.23 -6.70
N GLU A 6 -8.61 -12.82 -6.78
CA GLU A 6 -8.87 -14.19 -6.35
C GLU A 6 -8.29 -15.20 -7.35
N TYR A 7 -8.38 -14.89 -8.66
CA TYR A 7 -7.78 -15.71 -9.72
C TYR A 7 -6.26 -15.78 -9.62
N GLY A 8 -5.58 -14.64 -9.41
CA GLY A 8 -4.13 -14.62 -9.25
C GLY A 8 -3.65 -15.40 -8.02
N ARG A 9 -4.43 -15.35 -6.93
CA ARG A 9 -4.14 -16.08 -5.68
C ARG A 9 -4.39 -17.58 -5.81
N ALA A 10 -5.43 -17.99 -6.54
CA ALA A 10 -5.73 -19.39 -6.82
C ALA A 10 -4.71 -19.99 -7.81
N ALA A 11 -4.26 -19.21 -8.79
CA ALA A 11 -3.30 -19.66 -9.79
C ALA A 11 -1.86 -19.77 -9.22
N SER A 12 -1.47 -18.90 -8.30
CA SER A 12 -0.18 -19.00 -7.59
C SER A 12 -0.07 -20.18 -6.63
N LEU A 13 -1.20 -20.78 -6.23
CA LEU A 13 -1.29 -21.96 -5.34
C LEU A 13 -1.43 -23.29 -6.11
N CYS A 14 -1.45 -23.25 -7.45
CA CYS A 14 -1.55 -24.46 -8.25
C CYS A 14 -0.19 -25.16 -8.35
N GLU A 15 0.08 -26.11 -7.47
CA GLU A 15 1.26 -27.02 -7.47
C GLU A 15 1.28 -28.02 -8.63
N ARG A 16 0.38 -27.91 -9.62
CA ARG A 16 0.36 -28.86 -10.74
C ARG A 16 1.42 -28.53 -11.77
N HIS A 17 2.51 -29.28 -11.67
CA HIS A 17 3.62 -29.37 -12.61
C HIS A 17 3.21 -29.87 -14.02
N ASP A 18 2.01 -30.45 -14.15
CA ASP A 18 1.54 -31.02 -15.41
C ASP A 18 0.42 -30.16 -16.00
N CYS A 19 0.81 -29.17 -16.81
CA CYS A 19 -0.08 -28.53 -17.79
C CYS A 19 0.63 -28.65 -19.14
N ASP A 20 -0.04 -29.32 -20.07
CA ASP A 20 0.50 -29.79 -21.34
C ASP A 20 1.15 -28.70 -22.22
N GLU A 21 2.11 -29.19 -23.01
CA GLU A 21 2.87 -28.51 -24.06
C GLU A 21 1.95 -27.70 -25.02
N ASP A 22 2.46 -26.59 -25.56
CA ASP A 22 1.88 -25.75 -26.63
C ASP A 22 1.13 -24.45 -26.29
N HIS A 23 1.45 -23.77 -25.17
CA HIS A 23 1.04 -22.36 -24.95
C HIS A 23 2.24 -21.44 -24.66
N HIS A 24 3.02 -21.11 -25.69
CA HIS A 24 4.07 -20.11 -25.60
C HIS A 24 3.51 -18.68 -25.63
N GLY A 25 3.78 -17.89 -24.58
CA GLY A 25 3.90 -16.44 -24.74
C GLY A 25 3.72 -15.59 -23.48
N SER A 26 2.50 -15.49 -22.94
CA SER A 26 2.18 -14.49 -21.91
C SER A 26 1.73 -15.08 -20.57
N GLY A 27 1.00 -16.20 -20.57
CA GLY A 27 0.38 -16.73 -19.35
C GLY A 27 1.37 -17.31 -18.34
N GLN A 28 2.40 -18.05 -18.77
CA GLN A 28 3.37 -18.65 -17.84
C GLN A 28 4.27 -17.61 -17.15
N ALA A 29 4.69 -16.58 -17.88
CA ALA A 29 5.46 -15.48 -17.31
C ALA A 29 4.63 -14.69 -16.29
N GLU A 30 3.35 -14.45 -16.62
CA GLU A 30 2.40 -13.81 -15.71
C GLU A 30 2.16 -14.63 -14.45
N LEU A 31 1.95 -15.94 -14.57
CA LEU A 31 1.80 -16.85 -13.42
C LEU A 31 3.06 -16.90 -12.54
N THR A 32 4.24 -16.95 -13.15
CA THR A 32 5.52 -16.94 -12.43
C THR A 32 5.69 -15.64 -11.64
N TYR A 33 5.35 -14.51 -12.26
CA TYR A 33 5.39 -13.20 -11.60
C TYR A 33 4.40 -13.12 -10.44
N LEU A 34 3.15 -13.57 -10.63
CA LEU A 34 2.15 -13.59 -9.58
C LEU A 34 2.54 -14.51 -8.41
N HIS A 35 3.13 -15.67 -8.70
CA HIS A 35 3.65 -16.57 -7.67
C HIS A 35 4.81 -15.93 -6.90
N PHE A 36 5.80 -15.34 -7.59
CA PHE A 36 6.90 -14.64 -6.94
C PHE A 36 6.38 -13.49 -6.05
N ARG A 37 5.46 -12.67 -6.57
CA ARG A 37 4.83 -11.61 -5.80
C ARG A 37 4.16 -12.15 -4.54
N HIS A 38 3.41 -13.24 -4.65
CA HIS A 38 2.76 -13.86 -3.49
C HIS A 38 3.78 -14.32 -2.45
N MET A 39 4.88 -14.94 -2.88
CA MET A 39 5.96 -15.37 -1.99
C MET A 39 6.62 -14.18 -1.28
N VAL A 40 6.81 -13.04 -1.97
CA VAL A 40 7.31 -11.81 -1.35
C VAL A 40 6.34 -11.28 -0.31
N GLU A 41 5.05 -11.19 -0.63
CA GLU A 41 4.01 -10.74 0.31
C GLU A 41 3.94 -11.64 1.56
N GLN A 42 4.10 -12.96 1.40
CA GLN A 42 4.18 -13.89 2.54
C GLN A 42 5.44 -13.67 3.38
N ALA A 43 6.60 -13.56 2.76
CA ALA A 43 7.88 -13.34 3.45
C ALA A 43 7.87 -12.02 4.24
N GLU A 44 7.26 -10.96 3.70
CA GLU A 44 7.08 -9.69 4.40
C GLU A 44 6.17 -9.85 5.63
N ALA A 45 5.07 -10.59 5.51
CA ALA A 45 4.17 -10.87 6.62
C ALA A 45 4.87 -11.63 7.77
N GLU A 46 5.68 -12.63 7.43
CA GLU A 46 6.51 -13.37 8.40
C GLU A 46 7.55 -12.47 9.07
N ALA A 47 8.23 -11.62 8.29
CA ALA A 47 9.22 -10.68 8.81
C ALA A 47 8.60 -9.71 9.82
N VAL A 48 7.36 -9.25 9.59
CA VAL A 48 6.63 -8.39 10.53
C VAL A 48 6.40 -9.11 11.87
N VAL A 49 5.99 -10.38 11.85
CA VAL A 49 5.79 -11.18 13.07
C VAL A 49 7.09 -11.32 13.85
N LEU A 50 8.20 -11.61 13.16
CA LEU A 50 9.53 -11.71 13.78
C LEU A 50 9.97 -10.38 14.39
N ALA A 51 9.78 -9.26 13.69
CA ALA A 51 10.12 -7.93 14.19
C ALA A 51 9.33 -7.57 15.45
N VAL A 52 8.04 -7.91 15.50
CA VAL A 52 7.23 -7.78 16.71
C VAL A 52 7.78 -8.61 17.85
N GLY A 53 8.17 -9.87 17.58
CA GLY A 53 8.82 -10.73 18.57
C GLY A 53 10.12 -10.13 19.13
N CYS A 54 10.93 -9.47 18.28
CA CYS A 54 12.14 -8.76 18.70
C CYS A 54 11.85 -7.60 19.65
N VAL A 55 10.86 -6.75 19.31
CA VAL A 55 10.40 -5.66 20.18
C VAL A 55 9.95 -6.23 21.53
N SER A 56 9.14 -7.30 21.49
CA SER A 56 8.64 -7.94 22.70
C SER A 56 9.73 -8.53 23.60
N LYS A 57 10.80 -9.08 23.02
CA LYS A 57 11.96 -9.57 23.79
C LYS A 57 12.81 -8.43 24.35
N ALA A 58 12.94 -7.32 23.62
CA ALA A 58 13.78 -6.19 24.02
C ALA A 58 13.15 -5.32 25.13
N MET A 59 11.82 -5.33 25.27
CA MET A 59 11.11 -4.44 26.21
C MET A 59 11.57 -4.53 27.67
N GLY A 60 12.07 -5.70 28.10
CA GLY A 60 12.57 -5.88 29.47
C GLY A 60 13.91 -5.19 29.75
N ARG A 61 14.60 -4.69 28.70
CA ARG A 61 15.92 -4.06 28.80
C ARG A 61 15.98 -2.66 28.20
N ASP A 62 15.15 -2.37 27.20
CA ASP A 62 15.04 -1.05 26.58
C ASP A 62 13.61 -0.52 26.71
N TRP A 63 13.47 0.59 27.42
CA TRP A 63 12.19 1.27 27.62
C TRP A 63 11.59 1.75 26.29
N ARG A 64 12.39 2.04 25.27
CA ARG A 64 11.90 2.44 23.95
C ARG A 64 11.14 1.31 23.28
N ALA A 65 11.62 0.08 23.41
CA ALA A 65 10.92 -1.09 22.89
C ALA A 65 9.59 -1.33 23.64
N ALA A 66 9.56 -1.09 24.96
CA ALA A 66 8.32 -1.12 25.73
C ALA A 66 7.33 -0.04 25.27
N LEU A 67 7.80 1.19 25.04
CA LEU A 67 6.98 2.29 24.53
C LEU A 67 6.44 1.98 23.13
N THR A 68 7.27 1.51 22.21
CA THR A 68 6.83 1.08 20.85
C THR A 68 5.78 -0.02 20.90
N TRP A 69 5.90 -0.98 21.83
CA TRP A 69 4.89 -2.01 22.03
C TRP A 69 3.55 -1.42 22.50
N LEU A 70 3.59 -0.49 23.47
CA LEU A 70 2.42 0.20 23.99
C LEU A 70 1.75 1.09 22.92
N GLU A 71 2.53 1.87 22.16
CA GLU A 71 2.03 2.70 21.04
C GLU A 71 1.27 1.87 20.00
N ARG A 72 1.70 0.62 19.73
CA ARG A 72 1.05 -0.27 18.76
C ARG A 72 -0.20 -0.94 19.31
N ARG A 73 -0.21 -1.34 20.58
CA ARG A 73 -1.30 -2.13 21.18
C ARG A 73 -2.37 -1.28 21.88
N HIS A 74 -1.96 -0.12 22.38
CA HIS A 74 -2.77 0.84 23.13
C HIS A 74 -2.61 2.24 22.52
N ALA A 75 -2.80 2.33 21.20
CA ALA A 75 -2.55 3.56 20.44
C ALA A 75 -3.38 4.76 20.94
N SER A 76 -4.58 4.56 21.48
CA SER A 76 -5.38 5.65 22.05
C SER A 76 -4.67 6.39 23.18
N ASP A 77 -3.92 5.65 23.99
CA ASP A 77 -3.38 6.15 25.26
C ASP A 77 -1.91 6.54 25.13
N PHE A 78 -1.17 5.87 24.23
CA PHE A 78 0.28 6.00 24.12
C PHE A 78 0.77 6.57 22.79
N LYS A 79 -0.07 6.66 21.74
CA LYS A 79 0.37 7.27 20.48
C LYS A 79 0.76 8.74 20.73
N PRO A 80 1.88 9.21 20.15
CA PRO A 80 2.24 10.62 20.21
C PRO A 80 1.07 11.50 19.76
N GLN A 81 0.65 12.38 20.65
CA GLN A 81 -0.38 13.38 20.37
C GLN A 81 0.30 14.55 19.67
N GLU A 82 0.12 14.65 18.35
CA GLU A 82 0.59 15.80 17.58
C GLU A 82 -0.56 16.79 17.40
N ARG A 83 -0.38 18.03 17.89
CA ARG A 83 -1.31 19.12 17.63
C ARG A 83 -0.92 19.78 16.31
N LEU A 84 -1.51 19.32 15.21
CA LEU A 84 -1.32 19.92 13.90
C LEU A 84 -2.30 21.08 13.69
N GLU A 85 -1.78 22.28 13.49
CA GLU A 85 -2.59 23.43 13.06
C GLU A 85 -2.71 23.43 11.54
N LEU A 86 -3.94 23.33 11.03
CA LEU A 86 -4.23 23.32 9.59
C LEU A 86 -4.59 24.72 9.11
N THR A 87 -3.65 25.41 8.46
CA THR A 87 -3.87 26.72 7.85
C THR A 87 -3.52 26.73 6.37
N GLY A 88 -4.25 27.53 5.60
CA GLY A 88 -3.91 27.84 4.21
C GLY A 88 -2.77 28.84 4.09
N SER A 89 -2.53 29.30 2.87
CA SER A 89 -1.47 30.27 2.56
C SER A 89 -1.57 31.49 3.47
N GLU A 90 -0.42 31.94 4.01
CA GLU A 90 -0.33 33.07 4.93
C GLU A 90 -1.21 32.95 6.20
N GLY A 91 -1.49 31.71 6.66
CA GLY A 91 -2.38 31.49 7.80
C GLY A 91 -3.87 31.63 7.47
N GLY A 92 -4.21 31.82 6.19
CA GLY A 92 -5.57 32.00 5.71
C GLY A 92 -6.37 30.69 5.62
N PRO A 93 -7.60 30.74 5.07
CA PRO A 93 -8.42 29.54 4.86
C PRO A 93 -7.75 28.56 3.90
N VAL A 94 -7.86 27.26 4.20
CA VAL A 94 -7.44 26.18 3.29
C VAL A 94 -8.27 26.25 2.02
N GLN A 95 -7.60 26.47 0.89
CA GLN A 95 -8.27 26.54 -0.41
C GLN A 95 -8.53 25.12 -0.92
N VAL A 96 -9.80 24.74 -1.00
CA VAL A 96 -10.23 23.47 -1.59
C VAL A 96 -10.80 23.78 -2.96
N SER A 97 -10.09 23.40 -4.02
CA SER A 97 -10.58 23.48 -5.40
C SER A 97 -11.00 22.10 -5.87
N ASP A 98 -12.13 22.00 -6.57
CA ASP A 98 -12.56 20.74 -7.15
C ASP A 98 -11.60 20.30 -8.27
N ALA A 99 -11.03 19.10 -8.16
CA ALA A 99 -10.03 18.61 -9.11
C ALA A 99 -10.59 18.54 -10.54
N ARG A 100 -11.89 18.22 -10.66
CA ARG A 100 -12.62 18.20 -11.92
C ARG A 100 -12.70 19.58 -12.55
N GLU A 101 -12.92 20.61 -11.75
CA GLU A 101 -13.07 21.98 -12.22
C GLU A 101 -11.74 22.54 -12.74
N LYS A 102 -10.63 22.22 -12.06
CA LYS A 102 -9.27 22.53 -12.54
C LYS A 102 -8.95 21.85 -13.86
N LEU A 103 -9.25 20.56 -13.98
CA LEU A 103 -9.01 19.80 -15.21
C LEU A 103 -9.85 20.34 -16.38
N GLN A 104 -11.11 20.70 -16.12
CA GLN A 104 -11.99 21.28 -17.15
C GLN A 104 -11.43 22.61 -17.66
N ALA A 105 -10.99 23.50 -16.75
CA ALA A 105 -10.41 24.78 -17.12
C ALA A 105 -9.12 24.64 -17.95
N GLU A 106 -8.29 23.62 -17.66
CA GLU A 106 -7.09 23.33 -18.46
C GLU A 106 -7.44 22.83 -19.86
N VAL A 107 -8.41 21.92 -19.98
CA VAL A 107 -8.90 21.41 -21.27
C VAL A 107 -9.46 22.54 -22.12
N ASP A 108 -10.27 23.42 -21.53
CA ASP A 108 -10.87 24.56 -22.22
C ASP A 108 -9.78 25.55 -22.69
N GLY A 109 -8.72 25.75 -21.89
CA GLY A 109 -7.57 26.58 -22.27
C GLY A 109 -6.70 25.96 -23.38
N ILE A 110 -6.59 24.64 -23.45
CA ILE A 110 -5.96 23.94 -24.58
C ILE A 110 -6.81 24.09 -25.83
N ALA A 111 -8.13 23.85 -25.73
CA ALA A 111 -9.05 23.95 -26.85
C ALA A 111 -9.02 25.36 -27.48
N LYS A 112 -9.00 26.40 -26.66
CA LYS A 112 -8.90 27.79 -27.14
C LYS A 112 -7.62 28.07 -27.91
N ARG A 113 -6.47 27.58 -27.45
CA ARG A 113 -5.16 27.75 -28.13
C ARG A 113 -5.05 27.01 -29.47
N LEU A 114 -5.86 25.98 -29.68
CA LEU A 114 -5.89 25.20 -30.92
C LEU A 114 -6.89 25.73 -31.95
N LEU A 115 -7.83 26.58 -31.51
CA LEU A 115 -8.90 27.14 -32.34
C LEU A 115 -8.68 28.62 -32.71
N ASP A 116 -7.76 29.31 -32.02
CA ASP A 116 -7.16 30.60 -32.43
C ASP A 116 -5.95 30.36 -33.36
#